data_AF-A0A166MC42-F1
#
_entry.id   AF-A0A166MC42-F1
#
_cell.length_a   1.000
_cell.length_b   1.000
_cell.length_c   1.000
_cell.angle_alpha   90.00
_cell.angle_beta   90.00
_cell.angle_gamma   90.00
#
_symmetry.space_group_name_H-M   'P 1'
#
loop_
_entity.id
_entity.type
_entity.pdbx_description
1 polymer ?
#
loop_
_entity_poly.entity_id
_entity_poly.type
_entity_poly.pdbx_seq_one_letter_code
_entity_poly.pdbx_strand_id
1 'polypeptide(L)'
;LGPIDWFYGVCFLLPAPPRPELPIRQTTEKKSCRQDTAHRSLSKPNLFSYNPKTPHDARKEHRTLSLTMVYVRQDRLPALKEYKYSGVDHSLTSKYILKPFYTNVVINIFPMSMAPNLITLTGFMFVVANVLTLLWYNPTLDQDCPSWVYYSWAIGLFLYQTFDAVDGSQARRTHQSGPLGELFDHGVDALNTSLEVLIFAASQNMGQSWMTVGVLFSSLLTFYVQTWDEYHTKTLTLGIVNGPVEGVLILVGVYALTGYMGGASFWQQSLLRTFGVSEKLGIPEPLYELSFTQWYMVQGALVLVFNTVESARNVIKARRARGDRSRGALLGLLPFFGMWVLIVSYLLLHPAILRSHLVPFVMFAGVVNAYSVGQMITAHLVKLDFPYWNVLGLPLAFGVADALGPKLQESFGFGWPSALGDDVYQVAFMFLMLGMAIGVYGSFVVDVIVTICDYLDIWCLTIKHPWVEGRDGEGSAQVNGKKSQ
;
A
#
# COMPACT_ATOMS: atom_id res chain seq x y z
N LEU A 1 11.23 -23.17 -23.23
CA LEU A 1 9.90 -23.46 -22.66
C LEU A 1 9.44 -22.16 -22.02
N GLY A 2 8.47 -21.48 -22.63
CA GLY A 2 7.98 -20.18 -22.12
C GLY A 2 6.92 -20.36 -21.03
N PRO A 3 6.53 -19.27 -20.34
CA PRO A 3 5.30 -19.27 -19.53
C PRO A 3 4.10 -19.55 -20.45
N ILE A 4 3.09 -20.25 -19.93
CA ILE A 4 1.89 -20.65 -20.69
C ILE A 4 0.75 -19.69 -20.34
N ASP A 5 0.09 -19.15 -21.36
CA ASP A 5 -1.06 -18.26 -21.21
C ASP A 5 -2.26 -19.00 -20.58
N TRP A 6 -2.66 -18.56 -19.39
CA TRP A 6 -3.89 -19.04 -18.71
C TRP A 6 -4.88 -17.93 -18.34
N PHE A 7 -4.50 -16.65 -18.48
CA PHE A 7 -5.35 -15.54 -18.02
C PHE A 7 -6.53 -15.21 -18.95
N TYR A 8 -6.41 -15.49 -20.25
CA TYR A 8 -7.42 -15.15 -21.25
C TYR A 8 -8.64 -16.10 -21.29
N GLY A 9 -8.60 -17.23 -20.57
CA GLY A 9 -9.57 -18.32 -20.74
C GLY A 9 -10.93 -18.14 -20.07
N VAL A 10 -11.11 -17.18 -19.16
CA VAL A 10 -12.31 -17.10 -18.29
C VAL A 10 -13.19 -15.89 -18.57
N CYS A 11 -12.64 -14.78 -19.09
CA CYS A 11 -13.38 -13.52 -19.24
C CYS A 11 -14.25 -13.41 -20.51
N PHE A 12 -14.26 -14.43 -21.38
CA PHE A 12 -15.01 -14.41 -22.65
C PHE A 12 -15.80 -15.70 -22.88
N LEU A 13 -16.89 -15.90 -22.13
CA LEU A 13 -18.10 -16.68 -22.51
C LEU A 13 -19.15 -16.71 -21.35
N LEU A 14 -19.44 -15.56 -20.73
CA LEU A 14 -20.45 -15.47 -19.66
C LEU A 14 -21.87 -15.29 -20.24
N PRO A 15 -22.90 -15.99 -19.71
CA PRO A 15 -24.30 -15.76 -20.08
C PRO A 15 -24.82 -14.43 -19.53
N ALA A 16 -25.76 -13.80 -20.23
CA ALA A 16 -26.30 -12.49 -19.84
C ALA A 16 -27.17 -12.55 -18.56
N PRO A 17 -27.09 -11.55 -17.67
CA PRO A 17 -27.84 -11.55 -16.41
C PRO A 17 -29.35 -11.29 -16.60
N PRO A 18 -30.21 -11.83 -15.71
CA PRO A 18 -31.64 -11.48 -15.67
C PRO A 18 -31.84 -10.03 -15.20
N ARG A 19 -32.94 -9.39 -15.64
CA ARG A 19 -33.24 -8.00 -15.29
C ARG A 19 -33.97 -7.89 -13.94
N PRO A 20 -33.55 -7.00 -13.01
CA PRO A 20 -34.34 -6.66 -11.83
C PRO A 20 -35.45 -5.66 -12.15
N GLU A 21 -36.61 -5.81 -11.52
CA GLU A 21 -37.70 -4.81 -11.55
C GLU A 21 -37.59 -3.83 -10.37
N LEU A 22 -37.99 -2.57 -10.59
CA LEU A 22 -37.88 -1.48 -9.60
C LEU A 22 -39.25 -1.03 -9.06
N PRO A 23 -39.48 -1.09 -7.73
CA PRO A 23 -40.63 -0.44 -7.09
C PRO A 23 -40.36 1.07 -6.88
N ILE A 24 -41.28 1.92 -7.35
CA ILE A 24 -41.22 3.38 -7.19
C ILE A 24 -41.96 3.82 -5.91
N ARG A 25 -41.44 4.84 -5.18
CA ARG A 25 -42.30 5.66 -4.31
C ARG A 25 -41.86 7.13 -4.11
N GLN A 26 -42.85 8.00 -3.97
CA GLN A 26 -42.81 9.43 -3.62
C GLN A 26 -43.59 9.63 -2.29
N THR A 27 -43.70 10.78 -1.61
CA THR A 27 -43.35 12.21 -1.83
C THR A 27 -42.57 12.75 -0.59
N THR A 28 -42.33 14.04 -0.25
CA THR A 28 -42.78 15.38 -0.70
C THR A 28 -41.76 16.47 -0.29
N GLU A 29 -41.98 17.73 -0.66
CA GLU A 29 -41.25 18.93 -0.20
C GLU A 29 -41.59 19.45 1.23
N LYS A 30 -40.67 20.23 1.83
CA LYS A 30 -40.80 21.66 2.27
C LYS A 30 -39.87 21.97 3.48
N LYS A 31 -39.38 23.18 3.76
CA LYS A 31 -38.97 24.43 3.06
C LYS A 31 -38.69 25.48 4.18
N SER A 32 -37.69 26.34 3.99
CA SER A 32 -37.53 27.69 4.61
C SER A 32 -37.01 27.89 6.07
N CYS A 33 -35.69 28.12 6.17
CA CYS A 33 -35.05 29.38 6.62
C CYS A 33 -35.65 30.23 7.77
N ARG A 34 -34.81 30.53 8.79
CA ARG A 34 -34.54 31.91 9.24
C ARG A 34 -33.15 32.06 9.91
N GLN A 35 -32.65 33.30 9.97
CA GLN A 35 -31.44 33.72 10.69
C GLN A 35 -31.85 34.38 12.02
N ASP A 36 -30.91 34.51 12.97
CA ASP A 36 -30.85 35.67 13.87
C ASP A 36 -29.39 35.94 14.30
N THR A 37 -29.09 37.19 14.67
CA THR A 37 -27.73 37.67 15.00
C THR A 37 -27.69 38.38 16.35
N ALA A 38 -26.53 38.30 17.04
CA ALA A 38 -26.28 39.08 18.25
C ALA A 38 -24.81 39.52 18.32
N HIS A 39 -24.57 40.84 18.34
CA HIS A 39 -23.26 41.42 18.63
C HIS A 39 -23.03 41.55 20.14
N ARG A 40 -21.77 41.38 20.58
CA ARG A 40 -21.24 42.14 21.72
C ARG A 40 -19.74 42.42 21.55
N SER A 41 -19.32 43.62 21.90
CA SER A 41 -17.92 44.08 21.91
C SER A 41 -17.43 44.24 23.36
N LEU A 42 -16.11 44.28 23.56
CA LEU A 42 -15.45 45.15 24.57
C LEU A 42 -13.90 45.12 24.50
N SER A 43 -13.31 46.30 24.65
CA SER A 43 -11.96 46.64 25.20
C SER A 43 -10.70 45.80 24.91
N LYS A 44 -9.66 46.46 24.38
CA LYS A 44 -8.22 46.12 24.59
C LYS A 44 -7.75 46.57 25.98
N PRO A 45 -6.56 46.13 26.44
CA PRO A 45 -5.48 47.13 26.54
C PRO A 45 -4.05 46.64 26.18
N ASN A 46 -3.25 47.60 25.71
CA ASN A 46 -1.79 47.83 25.85
C ASN A 46 -0.82 46.65 26.11
N LEU A 47 0.13 46.37 25.20
CA LEU A 47 1.42 47.08 24.94
C LEU A 47 2.57 46.64 25.88
N PHE A 48 3.56 45.93 25.32
CA PHE A 48 4.91 45.81 25.85
C PHE A 48 5.93 46.04 24.72
N SER A 49 7.06 46.66 25.05
CA SER A 49 8.08 47.07 24.07
C SER A 49 9.07 45.93 23.78
N TYR A 50 9.47 45.78 22.51
CA TYR A 50 10.54 44.87 22.09
C TYR A 50 11.70 45.68 21.50
N ASN A 51 12.91 45.45 22.02
CA ASN A 51 14.12 46.16 21.63
C ASN A 51 15.06 45.22 20.85
N PRO A 52 15.36 45.45 19.56
CA PRO A 52 16.14 44.54 18.75
C PRO A 52 17.62 44.52 19.16
N LYS A 53 18.12 43.35 19.55
CA LYS A 53 19.56 43.13 19.77
C LYS A 53 20.33 42.99 18.45
N THR A 54 21.64 43.20 18.52
CA THR A 54 22.54 43.33 17.37
C THR A 54 22.88 41.98 16.69
N PRO A 55 23.38 41.98 15.43
CA PRO A 55 23.45 40.76 14.60
C PRO A 55 24.43 39.67 15.04
N HIS A 56 25.13 39.81 16.16
CA HIS A 56 26.28 38.97 16.51
C HIS A 56 25.93 37.69 17.29
N ASP A 57 24.80 37.66 18.01
CA ASP A 57 24.38 36.51 18.83
C ASP A 57 23.65 35.41 18.01
N ALA A 58 23.00 35.80 16.91
CA ALA A 58 22.19 34.91 16.05
C ALA A 58 22.96 33.70 15.48
N ARG A 59 24.30 33.71 15.50
CA ARG A 59 25.15 32.62 15.03
C ARG A 59 25.42 31.52 16.08
N LYS A 60 24.86 31.61 17.30
CA LYS A 60 25.01 30.57 18.35
C LYS A 60 23.72 29.83 18.74
N GLU A 61 22.54 30.39 18.55
CA GLU A 61 21.28 29.73 18.95
C GLU A 61 20.78 28.66 17.95
N HIS A 62 21.30 28.63 16.73
CA HIS A 62 21.05 27.59 15.71
C HIS A 62 21.66 26.20 16.05
N ARG A 63 21.71 25.83 17.34
CA ARG A 63 22.27 24.55 17.80
C ARG A 63 21.41 23.80 18.82
N THR A 64 20.19 24.26 19.11
CA THR A 64 19.39 23.77 20.24
C THR A 64 17.97 23.35 19.88
N LEU A 65 17.76 22.80 18.67
CA LEU A 65 16.62 21.93 18.37
C LEU A 65 16.93 20.99 17.18
N SER A 66 18.09 20.31 17.25
CA SER A 66 18.25 19.10 16.46
C SER A 66 17.24 18.09 16.99
N LEU A 67 16.25 17.71 16.19
CA LEU A 67 15.72 16.36 16.32
C LEU A 67 16.91 15.42 16.18
N THR A 68 17.10 14.52 17.14
CA THR A 68 18.00 13.38 16.96
C THR A 68 17.32 12.44 15.97
N MET A 69 17.61 12.64 14.69
CA MET A 69 17.05 11.86 13.56
C MET A 69 17.13 10.38 13.90
N VAL A 70 15.96 9.76 14.05
CA VAL A 70 15.84 8.46 14.73
C VAL A 70 16.11 7.34 13.74
N TYR A 71 15.63 7.50 12.49
CA TYR A 71 15.63 6.43 11.50
C TYR A 71 16.75 6.55 10.47
N VAL A 72 17.24 7.77 10.18
CA VAL A 72 18.37 7.98 9.26
C VAL A 72 19.46 8.83 9.93
N ARG A 73 20.65 8.26 10.08
CA ARG A 73 21.80 8.98 10.63
C ARG A 73 22.46 9.90 9.60
N GLN A 74 22.94 11.05 10.08
CA GLN A 74 23.67 12.05 9.29
C GLN A 74 24.88 11.49 8.51
N ASP A 75 25.58 10.46 9.02
CA ASP A 75 26.71 9.84 8.30
C ASP A 75 26.31 9.10 7.02
N ARG A 76 25.02 8.79 6.84
CA ARG A 76 24.51 8.01 5.70
C ARG A 76 23.81 8.84 4.62
N LEU A 77 23.47 10.09 4.93
CA LEU A 77 22.83 11.01 3.98
C LEU A 77 23.64 11.25 2.69
N PRO A 78 24.99 11.25 2.65
CA PRO A 78 25.74 11.35 1.40
C PRO A 78 25.36 10.31 0.35
N ALA A 79 24.95 9.10 0.75
CA ALA A 79 24.55 8.04 -0.17
C ALA A 79 23.32 8.41 -1.03
N LEU A 80 22.45 9.33 -0.55
CA LEU A 80 21.31 9.85 -1.32
C LEU A 80 21.74 10.54 -2.62
N LYS A 81 22.94 11.15 -2.65
CA LYS A 81 23.50 11.83 -3.82
C LYS A 81 24.20 10.87 -4.78
N GLU A 82 24.45 9.63 -4.33
CA GLU A 82 24.95 8.53 -5.16
C GLU A 82 23.80 7.68 -5.73
N TYR A 83 22.55 7.94 -5.32
CA TYR A 83 21.41 7.13 -5.70
C TYR A 83 21.00 7.32 -7.17
N LYS A 84 20.60 6.23 -7.82
CA LYS A 84 20.08 6.20 -9.20
C LYS A 84 19.04 5.09 -9.31
N TYR A 85 17.82 5.46 -9.67
CA TYR A 85 16.72 4.53 -9.92
C TYR A 85 17.12 3.48 -11.00
N SER A 86 16.77 2.22 -10.74
CA SER A 86 17.06 1.09 -11.61
C SER A 86 15.83 0.19 -11.70
N GLY A 87 14.91 0.52 -12.60
CA GLY A 87 13.74 -0.31 -12.92
C GLY A 87 13.89 -1.01 -14.26
N VAL A 88 13.64 -2.31 -14.30
CA VAL A 88 13.52 -3.10 -15.53
C VAL A 88 12.12 -3.71 -15.57
N ASP A 89 11.28 -3.15 -16.43
CA ASP A 89 9.90 -3.57 -16.61
C ASP A 89 9.74 -4.34 -17.93
N HIS A 90 9.35 -5.60 -17.82
CA HIS A 90 9.13 -6.48 -18.97
C HIS A 90 7.66 -6.60 -19.40
N SER A 91 6.71 -5.96 -18.71
CA SER A 91 5.28 -6.02 -19.05
C SER A 91 5.01 -5.52 -20.47
N LEU A 92 4.31 -6.34 -21.25
CA LEU A 92 3.88 -5.99 -22.61
C LEU A 92 2.78 -4.91 -22.57
N THR A 93 1.84 -5.02 -21.61
CA THR A 93 0.73 -4.08 -21.42
C THR A 93 1.24 -2.69 -21.05
N SER A 94 2.18 -2.62 -20.10
CA SER A 94 2.92 -1.42 -19.72
C SER A 94 3.63 -0.82 -20.93
N LYS A 95 4.44 -1.62 -21.65
CA LYS A 95 5.29 -1.15 -22.75
C LYS A 95 4.50 -0.62 -23.96
N TYR A 96 3.43 -1.31 -24.37
CA TYR A 96 2.74 -1.02 -25.64
C TYR A 96 1.41 -0.28 -25.51
N ILE A 97 0.77 -0.29 -24.34
CA ILE A 97 -0.54 0.36 -24.13
C ILE A 97 -0.42 1.49 -23.10
N LEU A 98 -0.03 1.18 -21.87
CA LEU A 98 -0.14 2.15 -20.77
C LEU A 98 0.93 3.24 -20.78
N LYS A 99 2.21 2.92 -21.04
CA LYS A 99 3.25 3.97 -21.13
C LYS A 99 2.92 5.01 -22.21
N PRO A 100 2.54 4.63 -23.45
CA PRO A 100 2.04 5.61 -24.44
C PRO A 100 0.85 6.43 -23.94
N PHE A 101 -0.13 5.83 -23.25
CA PHE A 101 -1.26 6.55 -22.66
C PHE A 101 -0.80 7.58 -21.60
N TYR A 102 0.05 7.16 -20.66
CA TYR A 102 0.61 8.00 -19.60
C TYR A 102 1.47 9.15 -20.15
N THR A 103 2.43 8.85 -21.04
CA THR A 103 3.42 9.84 -21.52
C THR A 103 2.92 10.74 -22.65
N ASN A 104 1.85 10.35 -23.36
CA ASN A 104 1.37 11.12 -24.53
C ASN A 104 -0.01 11.74 -24.30
N VAL A 105 -0.81 11.21 -23.37
CA VAL A 105 -2.14 11.73 -23.04
C VAL A 105 -2.16 12.31 -21.63
N VAL A 106 -1.97 11.47 -20.59
CA VAL A 106 -2.27 11.86 -19.20
C VAL A 106 -1.31 12.92 -18.65
N ILE A 107 -0.01 12.83 -18.95
CA ILE A 107 0.99 13.80 -18.48
C ILE A 107 0.65 15.26 -18.81
N ASN A 108 -0.08 15.51 -19.91
CA ASN A 108 -0.47 16.84 -20.36
C ASN A 108 -1.55 17.49 -19.50
N ILE A 109 -2.25 16.71 -18.66
CA ILE A 109 -3.25 17.20 -17.71
C ILE A 109 -2.55 17.87 -16.51
N PHE A 110 -1.34 17.42 -16.15
CA PHE A 110 -0.61 17.93 -14.99
C PHE A 110 0.24 19.17 -15.33
N PRO A 111 0.12 20.28 -14.57
CA PRO A 111 0.88 21.50 -14.84
C PRO A 111 2.33 21.36 -14.35
N MET A 112 3.24 22.14 -14.95
CA MET A 112 4.69 22.12 -14.62
C MET A 112 5.03 22.55 -13.19
N SER A 113 4.08 23.14 -12.46
CA SER A 113 4.21 23.53 -11.04
C SER A 113 3.86 22.40 -10.05
N MET A 114 3.23 21.32 -10.51
CA MET A 114 2.80 20.22 -9.65
C MET A 114 3.94 19.22 -9.43
N ALA A 115 4.31 19.03 -8.16
CA ALA A 115 5.34 18.08 -7.76
C ALA A 115 4.89 16.62 -8.00
N PRO A 116 5.81 15.70 -8.37
CA PRO A 116 5.49 14.28 -8.58
C PRO A 116 4.73 13.64 -7.41
N ASN A 117 5.28 13.73 -6.19
CA ASN A 117 4.72 13.16 -4.97
C ASN A 117 3.28 13.65 -4.66
N LEU A 118 2.90 14.84 -5.14
CA LEU A 118 1.54 15.36 -4.99
C LEU A 118 0.56 14.68 -5.98
N ILE A 119 1.03 14.21 -7.13
CA ILE A 119 0.25 13.36 -8.05
C ILE A 119 0.00 12.00 -7.38
N THR A 120 1.03 11.33 -6.86
CA THR A 120 0.91 10.06 -6.10
C THR A 120 -0.08 10.19 -4.95
N LEU A 121 0.07 11.24 -4.11
CA LEU A 121 -0.84 11.51 -3.00
C LEU A 121 -2.28 11.78 -3.45
N THR A 122 -2.47 12.46 -4.59
CA THR A 122 -3.81 12.68 -5.17
C THR A 122 -4.41 11.38 -5.70
N GLY A 123 -3.59 10.51 -6.30
CA GLY A 123 -3.97 9.15 -6.69
C GLY A 123 -4.49 8.34 -5.49
N PHE A 124 -3.75 8.36 -4.38
CA PHE A 124 -4.11 7.67 -3.14
C PHE A 124 -5.45 8.15 -2.54
N MET A 125 -5.84 9.42 -2.74
CA MET A 125 -7.15 9.91 -2.28
C MET A 125 -8.33 9.21 -2.97
N PHE A 126 -8.17 8.66 -4.18
CA PHE A 126 -9.22 7.85 -4.82
C PHE A 126 -9.40 6.50 -4.10
N VAL A 127 -8.31 5.88 -3.65
CA VAL A 127 -8.38 4.65 -2.82
C VAL A 127 -8.99 4.95 -1.46
N VAL A 128 -8.63 6.07 -0.82
CA VAL A 128 -9.25 6.51 0.44
C VAL A 128 -10.77 6.72 0.25
N ALA A 129 -11.21 7.29 -0.88
CA ALA A 129 -12.63 7.39 -1.22
C ALA A 129 -13.28 6.01 -1.42
N ASN A 130 -12.62 5.07 -2.11
CA ASN A 130 -13.10 3.68 -2.24
C ASN A 130 -13.30 3.04 -0.85
N VAL A 131 -12.31 3.12 0.04
CA VAL A 131 -12.40 2.59 1.42
C VAL A 131 -13.53 3.24 2.21
N LEU A 132 -13.76 4.55 2.08
CA LEU A 132 -14.87 5.22 2.74
C LEU A 132 -16.24 4.75 2.21
N THR A 133 -16.39 4.52 0.90
CA THR A 133 -17.63 3.91 0.36
C THR A 133 -17.80 2.45 0.79
N LEU A 134 -16.71 1.69 0.91
CA LEU A 134 -16.72 0.33 1.45
C LEU A 134 -17.22 0.29 2.90
N LEU A 135 -16.64 1.12 3.77
CA LEU A 135 -17.03 1.19 5.19
C LEU A 135 -18.49 1.65 5.38
N TRP A 136 -19.07 2.34 4.39
CA TRP A 136 -20.48 2.73 4.37
C TRP A 136 -21.42 1.61 3.86
N TYR A 137 -21.05 0.88 2.81
CA TYR A 137 -21.93 -0.09 2.14
C TYR A 137 -21.73 -1.55 2.53
N ASN A 138 -20.50 -1.98 2.82
CA ASN A 138 -20.18 -3.38 3.18
C ASN A 138 -19.04 -3.44 4.24
N PRO A 139 -19.25 -2.92 5.45
CA PRO A 139 -18.24 -2.96 6.52
C PRO A 139 -17.95 -4.37 7.06
N THR A 140 -18.74 -5.37 6.71
CA THR A 140 -18.55 -6.79 7.07
C THR A 140 -17.84 -7.61 5.99
N LEU A 141 -17.61 -7.03 4.81
CA LEU A 141 -16.97 -7.63 3.62
C LEU A 141 -17.74 -8.80 2.99
N ASP A 142 -19.02 -8.99 3.30
CA ASP A 142 -19.87 -10.13 2.89
C ASP A 142 -21.23 -9.76 2.27
N GLN A 143 -21.51 -8.46 2.05
CA GLN A 143 -22.79 -7.96 1.51
C GLN A 143 -22.66 -7.32 0.12
N ASP A 144 -23.69 -7.51 -0.71
CA ASP A 144 -23.74 -6.89 -2.04
C ASP A 144 -23.98 -5.38 -1.99
N CYS A 145 -23.03 -4.61 -2.50
CA CYS A 145 -23.15 -3.17 -2.71
C CYS A 145 -24.02 -2.86 -3.95
N PRO A 146 -24.66 -1.67 -4.03
CA PRO A 146 -25.23 -1.19 -5.29
C PRO A 146 -24.17 -1.12 -6.40
N SER A 147 -24.50 -1.54 -7.64
CA SER A 147 -23.54 -1.64 -8.76
C SER A 147 -22.62 -0.44 -8.97
N TRP A 148 -23.10 0.78 -8.72
CA TRP A 148 -22.30 2.01 -8.87
C TRP A 148 -21.08 2.04 -7.94
N VAL A 149 -21.16 1.40 -6.77
CA VAL A 149 -20.07 1.33 -5.79
C VAL A 149 -18.90 0.54 -6.38
N TYR A 150 -19.16 -0.64 -6.95
CA TYR A 150 -18.13 -1.43 -7.63
C TYR A 150 -17.56 -0.71 -8.87
N TYR A 151 -18.38 0.02 -9.62
CA TYR A 151 -17.89 0.89 -10.70
C TYR A 151 -17.03 2.06 -10.17
N SER A 152 -17.36 2.64 -9.01
CA SER A 152 -16.49 3.65 -8.38
C SER A 152 -15.16 3.07 -7.92
N TRP A 153 -15.15 1.83 -7.41
CA TRP A 153 -13.90 1.14 -7.06
C TRP A 153 -13.03 0.89 -8.28
N ALA A 154 -13.62 0.40 -9.38
CA ALA A 154 -12.93 0.21 -10.67
C ALA A 154 -12.30 1.52 -11.18
N ILE A 155 -13.06 2.62 -11.14
CA ILE A 155 -12.58 3.95 -11.57
C ILE A 155 -11.49 4.46 -10.61
N GLY A 156 -11.69 4.36 -9.29
CA GLY A 156 -10.74 4.86 -8.29
C GLY A 156 -9.40 4.13 -8.34
N LEU A 157 -9.41 2.80 -8.49
CA LEU A 157 -8.19 2.01 -8.64
C LEU A 157 -7.50 2.25 -9.99
N PHE A 158 -8.25 2.42 -11.09
CA PHE A 158 -7.69 2.81 -12.38
C PHE A 158 -7.07 4.21 -12.35
N LEU A 159 -7.67 5.16 -11.62
CA LEU A 159 -7.10 6.49 -11.40
C LEU A 159 -5.85 6.43 -10.52
N TYR A 160 -5.83 5.59 -9.49
CA TYR A 160 -4.64 5.36 -8.66
C TYR A 160 -3.43 4.95 -9.51
N GLN A 161 -3.48 3.81 -10.21
CA GLN A 161 -2.36 3.32 -11.04
C GLN A 161 -2.00 4.24 -12.22
N THR A 162 -2.89 5.18 -12.57
CA THR A 162 -2.66 6.17 -13.63
C THR A 162 -1.97 7.42 -13.08
N PHE A 163 -2.20 7.79 -11.83
CA PHE A 163 -1.53 8.93 -11.18
C PHE A 163 -0.12 8.54 -10.73
N ASP A 164 -0.02 7.39 -10.05
CA ASP A 164 1.19 6.61 -9.73
C ASP A 164 2.19 6.59 -10.91
N ALA A 165 1.89 5.83 -11.98
CA ALA A 165 2.80 5.66 -13.12
C ALA A 165 3.08 6.95 -13.94
N VAL A 166 2.31 8.03 -13.72
CA VAL A 166 2.57 9.36 -14.30
C VAL A 166 3.53 10.19 -13.43
N ASP A 167 3.64 9.93 -12.13
CA ASP A 167 4.48 10.74 -11.23
C ASP A 167 5.95 10.73 -11.65
N GLY A 168 6.52 9.57 -12.00
CA GLY A 168 7.89 9.43 -12.47
C GLY A 168 8.09 10.06 -13.85
N SER A 169 7.02 10.15 -14.65
CA SER A 169 7.02 10.86 -15.92
C SER A 169 7.01 12.38 -15.72
N GLN A 170 6.26 12.87 -14.73
CA GLN A 170 6.31 14.26 -14.27
C GLN A 170 7.68 14.57 -13.63
N ALA A 171 8.27 13.66 -12.86
CA ALA A 171 9.59 13.84 -12.23
C ALA A 171 10.70 14.01 -13.27
N ARG A 172 10.65 13.23 -14.35
CA ARG A 172 11.53 13.41 -15.52
C ARG A 172 11.28 14.75 -16.22
N ARG A 173 10.01 15.08 -16.49
CA ARG A 173 9.58 16.31 -17.19
C ARG A 173 9.89 17.61 -16.42
N THR A 174 9.89 17.57 -15.09
CA THR A 174 10.14 18.71 -14.20
C THR A 174 11.56 18.73 -13.61
N HIS A 175 12.41 17.78 -14.01
CA HIS A 175 13.76 17.55 -13.47
C HIS A 175 13.83 17.31 -11.94
N GLN A 176 12.76 16.76 -11.34
CA GLN A 176 12.65 16.45 -9.90
C GLN A 176 12.90 14.96 -9.57
N SER A 177 13.47 14.17 -10.47
CA SER A 177 13.80 12.76 -10.21
C SER A 177 14.87 12.60 -9.12
N GLY A 178 14.56 11.88 -8.05
CA GLY A 178 15.48 11.64 -6.94
C GLY A 178 14.93 10.63 -5.90
N PRO A 179 15.73 10.28 -4.88
CA PRO A 179 15.40 9.21 -3.91
C PRO A 179 14.14 9.48 -3.07
N LEU A 180 13.73 10.75 -2.91
CA LEU A 180 12.49 11.11 -2.21
C LEU A 180 11.23 10.69 -2.98
N GLY A 181 11.28 10.66 -4.32
CA GLY A 181 10.13 10.25 -5.14
C GLY A 181 9.79 8.78 -4.88
N GLU A 182 10.76 7.90 -5.14
CA GLU A 182 10.66 6.45 -4.91
C GLU A 182 10.26 6.07 -3.47
N LEU A 183 10.83 6.74 -2.46
CA LEU A 183 10.44 6.50 -1.05
C LEU A 183 8.97 6.85 -0.79
N PHE A 184 8.48 7.93 -1.41
CA PHE A 184 7.11 8.39 -1.24
C PHE A 184 6.13 7.50 -2.01
N ASP A 185 6.48 7.19 -3.25
CA ASP A 185 5.74 6.34 -4.19
C ASP A 185 5.55 4.91 -3.64
N HIS A 186 6.64 4.14 -3.51
CA HIS A 186 6.60 2.81 -2.92
C HIS A 186 6.07 2.82 -1.46
N GLY A 187 6.18 3.94 -0.73
CA GLY A 187 5.66 4.11 0.63
C GLY A 187 4.15 4.36 0.72
N VAL A 188 3.56 5.00 -0.29
CA VAL A 188 2.11 5.11 -0.49
C VAL A 188 1.57 3.75 -0.93
N ASP A 189 2.25 3.07 -1.85
CA ASP A 189 1.82 1.78 -2.38
C ASP A 189 1.86 0.66 -1.31
N ALA A 190 2.80 0.76 -0.36
CA ALA A 190 2.86 -0.09 0.83
C ALA A 190 1.62 0.02 1.75
N LEU A 191 1.02 1.21 1.86
CA LEU A 191 -0.26 1.42 2.56
C LEU A 191 -1.43 0.96 1.71
N ASN A 192 -1.44 1.35 0.43
CA ASN A 192 -2.47 1.01 -0.55
C ASN A 192 -2.75 -0.51 -0.58
N THR A 193 -1.69 -1.32 -0.52
CA THR A 193 -1.76 -2.79 -0.57
C THR A 193 -2.75 -3.37 0.45
N SER A 194 -2.88 -2.84 1.68
CA SER A 194 -3.87 -3.38 2.65
C SER A 194 -5.28 -2.80 2.48
N LEU A 195 -5.41 -1.62 1.87
CA LEU A 195 -6.69 -0.98 1.58
C LEU A 195 -7.39 -1.67 0.40
N GLU A 196 -6.66 -1.95 -0.68
CA GLU A 196 -7.20 -2.71 -1.82
C GLU A 196 -7.48 -4.19 -1.47
N VAL A 197 -6.80 -4.79 -0.48
CA VAL A 197 -7.24 -6.10 0.07
C VAL A 197 -8.64 -6.02 0.66
N LEU A 198 -9.00 -4.94 1.38
CA LEU A 198 -10.34 -4.77 1.93
C LEU A 198 -11.40 -4.56 0.82
N ILE A 199 -11.08 -3.73 -0.17
CA ILE A 199 -11.95 -3.45 -1.33
C ILE A 199 -12.17 -4.73 -2.15
N PHE A 200 -11.11 -5.50 -2.40
CA PHE A 200 -11.19 -6.79 -3.09
C PHE A 200 -11.95 -7.84 -2.28
N ALA A 201 -11.69 -7.99 -0.99
CA ALA A 201 -12.42 -8.94 -0.14
C ALA A 201 -13.93 -8.68 -0.15
N ALA A 202 -14.35 -7.41 -0.15
CA ALA A 202 -15.74 -7.01 -0.28
C ALA A 202 -16.31 -7.16 -1.70
N SER A 203 -15.51 -6.98 -2.75
CA SER A 203 -15.95 -7.23 -4.14
C SER A 203 -16.20 -8.70 -4.43
N GLN A 204 -15.69 -9.60 -3.58
CA GLN A 204 -15.84 -11.06 -3.69
C GLN A 204 -16.70 -11.68 -2.57
N ASN A 205 -17.29 -10.86 -1.67
CA ASN A 205 -17.99 -11.31 -0.45
C ASN A 205 -17.20 -12.35 0.38
N MET A 206 -15.94 -12.06 0.71
CA MET A 206 -15.10 -12.96 1.52
C MET A 206 -15.41 -12.90 3.02
N GLY A 207 -16.07 -11.84 3.49
CA GLY A 207 -16.42 -11.61 4.88
C GLY A 207 -15.24 -11.35 5.82
N GLN A 208 -15.55 -11.18 7.11
CA GLN A 208 -14.56 -11.18 8.17
C GLN A 208 -14.10 -12.64 8.45
N SER A 209 -13.23 -13.15 7.58
CA SER A 209 -12.89 -14.58 7.51
C SER A 209 -11.41 -14.85 7.17
N TRP A 210 -11.00 -16.12 7.29
CA TRP A 210 -9.68 -16.59 6.86
C TRP A 210 -9.41 -16.44 5.35
N MET A 211 -10.43 -16.24 4.50
CA MET A 211 -10.21 -15.94 3.08
C MET A 211 -9.57 -14.56 2.93
N THR A 212 -10.15 -13.55 3.58
CA THR A 212 -9.62 -12.18 3.66
C THR A 212 -8.21 -12.14 4.27
N VAL A 213 -7.95 -12.94 5.31
CA VAL A 213 -6.60 -13.08 5.90
C VAL A 213 -5.61 -13.72 4.93
N GLY A 214 -6.02 -14.74 4.17
CA GLY A 214 -5.19 -15.41 3.17
C GLY A 214 -4.83 -14.51 1.98
N VAL A 215 -5.77 -13.66 1.55
CA VAL A 215 -5.49 -12.62 0.54
C VAL A 215 -4.55 -11.56 1.11
N LEU A 216 -4.78 -11.08 2.34
CA LEU A 216 -3.87 -10.13 2.99
C LEU A 216 -2.44 -10.65 3.10
N PHE A 217 -2.27 -11.92 3.49
CA PHE A 217 -0.98 -12.60 3.50
C PHE A 217 -0.33 -12.60 2.11
N SER A 218 -1.10 -12.95 1.08
CA SER A 218 -0.61 -13.06 -0.30
C SER A 218 -0.16 -11.70 -0.87
N SER A 219 -0.96 -10.64 -0.69
CA SER A 219 -0.63 -9.31 -1.17
C SER A 219 0.56 -8.70 -0.42
N LEU A 220 0.57 -8.77 0.92
CA LEU A 220 1.67 -8.21 1.71
C LEU A 220 2.98 -9.01 1.53
N LEU A 221 2.92 -10.34 1.34
CA LEU A 221 4.11 -11.14 1.01
C LEU A 221 4.65 -10.77 -0.36
N THR A 222 3.78 -10.61 -1.36
CA THR A 222 4.19 -10.22 -2.72
C THR A 222 4.94 -8.89 -2.69
N PHE A 223 4.37 -7.87 -2.05
CA PHE A 223 5.00 -6.55 -1.96
C PHE A 223 6.32 -6.60 -1.17
N TYR A 224 6.34 -7.26 0.00
CA TYR A 224 7.55 -7.42 0.81
C TYR A 224 8.68 -8.13 0.06
N VAL A 225 8.36 -9.19 -0.70
CA VAL A 225 9.34 -9.96 -1.47
C VAL A 225 9.90 -9.16 -2.65
N GLN A 226 9.09 -8.34 -3.33
CA GLN A 226 9.61 -7.49 -4.42
C GLN A 226 10.59 -6.44 -3.90
N THR A 227 10.27 -5.74 -2.80
CA THR A 227 11.23 -4.78 -2.21
C THR A 227 12.45 -5.46 -1.58
N TRP A 228 12.31 -6.69 -1.04
CA TRP A 228 13.44 -7.50 -0.57
C TRP A 228 14.36 -7.93 -1.72
N ASP A 229 13.80 -8.25 -2.88
CA ASP A 229 14.54 -8.53 -4.10
C ASP A 229 15.33 -7.29 -4.53
N GLU A 230 14.64 -6.16 -4.74
CA GLU A 230 15.22 -4.86 -5.08
C GLU A 230 16.32 -4.41 -4.10
N TYR A 231 16.11 -4.55 -2.79
CA TYR A 231 17.10 -4.23 -1.77
C TYR A 231 18.41 -5.01 -1.98
N HIS A 232 18.34 -6.27 -2.44
CA HIS A 232 19.50 -7.13 -2.63
C HIS A 232 20.09 -7.11 -4.04
N THR A 233 19.29 -6.97 -5.09
CA THR A 233 19.74 -6.88 -6.49
C THR A 233 20.23 -5.49 -6.85
N LYS A 234 19.59 -4.45 -6.28
CA LYS A 234 19.68 -3.03 -6.68
C LYS A 234 19.01 -2.70 -8.02
N THR A 235 18.00 -3.50 -8.39
CA THR A 235 17.12 -3.25 -9.55
C THR A 235 15.72 -3.79 -9.26
N LEU A 236 14.67 -2.98 -9.42
CA LEU A 236 13.28 -3.45 -9.44
C LEU A 236 13.02 -4.17 -10.77
N THR A 237 12.77 -5.48 -10.73
CA THR A 237 12.53 -6.30 -11.94
C THR A 237 11.08 -6.76 -12.02
N LEU A 238 10.27 -6.13 -12.87
CA LEU A 238 8.87 -6.50 -13.07
C LEU A 238 8.73 -7.56 -14.17
N GLY A 239 7.87 -8.56 -13.92
CA GLY A 239 7.68 -9.72 -14.79
C GLY A 239 7.08 -9.41 -16.17
N ILE A 240 7.17 -10.38 -17.08
CA ILE A 240 6.61 -10.27 -18.45
C ILE A 240 5.08 -10.36 -18.46
N VAL A 241 4.52 -11.13 -17.52
CA VAL A 241 3.08 -11.41 -17.35
C VAL A 241 2.79 -11.35 -15.84
N ASN A 242 1.61 -10.84 -15.45
CA ASN A 242 1.23 -10.61 -14.06
C ASN A 242 2.25 -9.73 -13.30
N GLY A 243 2.76 -8.68 -13.93
CA GLY A 243 3.36 -7.56 -13.20
C GLY A 243 2.29 -6.78 -12.42
N PRO A 244 2.68 -5.81 -11.57
CA PRO A 244 1.72 -4.97 -10.85
C PRO A 244 0.68 -4.32 -11.78
N VAL A 245 1.14 -3.88 -12.95
CA VAL A 245 0.32 -3.29 -14.03
C VAL A 245 -0.79 -4.21 -14.52
N GLU A 246 -0.47 -5.46 -14.88
CA GLU A 246 -1.51 -6.45 -15.25
C GLU A 246 -2.44 -6.72 -14.06
N GLY A 247 -1.88 -6.93 -12.87
CA GLY A 247 -2.65 -7.25 -11.65
C GLY A 247 -3.70 -6.19 -11.31
N VAL A 248 -3.34 -4.91 -11.37
CA VAL A 248 -4.28 -3.81 -11.08
C VAL A 248 -5.33 -3.68 -12.18
N LEU A 249 -4.97 -3.80 -13.48
CA LEU A 249 -5.97 -3.82 -14.56
C LEU A 249 -6.95 -5.00 -14.46
N ILE A 250 -6.48 -6.16 -13.99
CA ILE A 250 -7.33 -7.32 -13.69
C ILE A 250 -8.32 -6.99 -12.57
N LEU A 251 -7.87 -6.37 -11.47
CA LEU A 251 -8.73 -5.95 -10.36
C LEU A 251 -9.76 -4.90 -10.79
N VAL A 252 -9.38 -3.90 -11.59
CA VAL A 252 -10.29 -2.93 -12.22
C VAL A 252 -11.37 -3.65 -13.06
N GLY A 253 -10.96 -4.67 -13.83
CA GLY A 253 -11.88 -5.52 -14.60
C GLY A 253 -12.83 -6.34 -13.71
N VAL A 254 -12.34 -6.92 -12.61
CA VAL A 254 -13.14 -7.66 -11.63
C VAL A 254 -14.15 -6.74 -10.95
N TYR A 255 -13.75 -5.54 -10.52
CA TYR A 255 -14.65 -4.56 -9.90
C TYR A 255 -15.74 -4.13 -10.89
N ALA A 256 -15.39 -3.81 -12.15
CA ALA A 256 -16.36 -3.48 -13.18
C ALA A 256 -17.32 -4.65 -13.50
N LEU A 257 -16.82 -5.89 -13.58
CA LEU A 257 -17.64 -7.07 -13.80
C LEU A 257 -18.57 -7.36 -12.61
N THR A 258 -18.13 -7.12 -11.37
CA THR A 258 -18.97 -7.22 -10.16
C THR A 258 -20.16 -6.25 -10.24
N GLY A 259 -19.89 -5.01 -10.66
CA GLY A 259 -20.95 -4.02 -10.93
C GLY A 259 -21.92 -4.44 -12.03
N TYR A 260 -21.44 -5.12 -13.08
CA TYR A 260 -22.24 -5.61 -14.20
C TYR A 260 -23.10 -6.84 -13.86
N MET A 261 -22.55 -7.80 -13.12
CA MET A 261 -23.27 -9.01 -12.67
C MET A 261 -24.28 -8.70 -11.55
N GLY A 262 -24.20 -7.51 -10.94
CA GLY A 262 -25.19 -6.99 -10.00
C GLY A 262 -24.89 -7.22 -8.52
N GLY A 263 -23.75 -7.83 -8.18
CA GLY A 263 -23.36 -8.14 -6.81
C GLY A 263 -22.06 -8.94 -6.72
N ALA A 264 -21.42 -8.89 -5.55
CA ALA A 264 -20.25 -9.70 -5.20
C ALA A 264 -20.60 -11.18 -4.95
N SER A 265 -21.87 -11.46 -4.62
CA SER A 265 -22.42 -12.81 -4.47
C SER A 265 -22.27 -13.70 -5.72
N PHE A 266 -22.10 -13.09 -6.90
CA PHE A 266 -21.73 -13.81 -8.13
C PHE A 266 -20.46 -14.67 -7.96
N TRP A 267 -19.43 -14.13 -7.31
CA TRP A 267 -18.13 -14.81 -7.14
C TRP A 267 -18.18 -16.00 -6.17
N GLN A 268 -19.25 -16.11 -5.37
CA GLN A 268 -19.50 -17.24 -4.47
C GLN A 268 -20.25 -18.41 -5.12
N GLN A 269 -20.63 -18.29 -6.40
CA GLN A 269 -21.21 -19.40 -7.18
C GLN A 269 -20.13 -20.41 -7.61
N SER A 270 -20.48 -21.70 -7.72
CA SER A 270 -19.59 -22.73 -8.28
C SER A 270 -19.19 -22.36 -9.71
N LEU A 271 -17.87 -22.25 -9.95
CA LEU A 271 -17.32 -21.89 -11.25
C LEU A 271 -17.74 -22.89 -12.33
N LEU A 272 -17.65 -24.19 -12.01
CA LEU A 272 -17.90 -25.26 -12.96
C LEU A 272 -19.39 -25.41 -13.30
N ARG A 273 -20.28 -25.22 -12.31
CA ARG A 273 -21.73 -25.18 -12.56
C ARG A 273 -22.14 -23.94 -13.36
N THR A 274 -21.57 -22.75 -13.08
CA THR A 274 -21.89 -21.52 -13.82
C THR A 274 -21.43 -21.57 -15.29
N PHE A 275 -20.35 -22.30 -15.61
CA PHE A 275 -19.96 -22.59 -16.99
C PHE A 275 -20.68 -23.80 -17.63
N GLY A 276 -21.62 -24.45 -16.93
CA GLY A 276 -22.39 -25.58 -17.47
C GLY A 276 -21.57 -26.85 -17.71
N VAL A 277 -20.45 -27.01 -17.02
CA VAL A 277 -19.60 -28.21 -17.12
C VAL A 277 -20.40 -29.43 -16.65
N SER A 278 -20.32 -30.57 -17.34
CA SER A 278 -21.15 -31.72 -16.97
C SER A 278 -20.59 -32.47 -15.76
N GLU A 279 -21.40 -32.60 -14.71
CA GLU A 279 -21.13 -33.44 -13.53
C GLU A 279 -20.76 -34.89 -13.91
N LYS A 280 -21.19 -35.36 -15.09
CA LYS A 280 -20.83 -36.67 -15.67
C LYS A 280 -19.36 -36.83 -16.06
N LEU A 281 -18.54 -35.78 -15.98
CA LEU A 281 -17.09 -35.83 -16.21
C LEU A 281 -16.31 -36.52 -15.06
N GLY A 282 -16.97 -36.90 -13.96
CA GLY A 282 -16.32 -37.60 -12.84
C GLY A 282 -15.44 -36.71 -11.97
N ILE A 283 -15.62 -35.40 -12.04
CA ILE A 283 -14.98 -34.42 -11.16
C ILE A 283 -15.52 -34.65 -9.73
N PRO A 284 -14.67 -34.80 -8.70
CA PRO A 284 -15.14 -34.95 -7.32
C PRO A 284 -15.98 -33.77 -6.86
N GLU A 285 -17.10 -34.04 -6.18
CA GLU A 285 -18.05 -33.02 -5.70
C GLU A 285 -17.38 -31.84 -4.95
N PRO A 286 -16.43 -32.04 -4.01
CA PRO A 286 -15.76 -30.91 -3.34
C PRO A 286 -14.88 -30.03 -4.24
N LEU A 287 -14.49 -30.53 -5.42
CA LEU A 287 -13.77 -29.76 -6.45
C LEU A 287 -14.74 -29.10 -7.44
N TYR A 288 -15.89 -29.74 -7.67
CA TYR A 288 -16.94 -29.25 -8.55
C TYR A 288 -17.70 -28.05 -7.95
N GLU A 289 -17.97 -28.08 -6.64
CA GLU A 289 -18.66 -27.01 -5.93
C GLU A 289 -17.78 -25.80 -5.56
N LEU A 290 -16.48 -25.81 -5.87
CA LEU A 290 -15.59 -24.68 -5.59
C LEU A 290 -16.06 -23.39 -6.28
N SER A 291 -16.18 -22.32 -5.50
CA SER A 291 -16.60 -21.00 -6.01
C SER A 291 -15.52 -20.31 -6.84
N PHE A 292 -15.89 -19.32 -7.65
CA PHE A 292 -14.91 -18.49 -8.37
C PHE A 292 -13.85 -17.90 -7.42
N THR A 293 -14.28 -17.39 -6.26
CA THR A 293 -13.39 -16.91 -5.19
C THR A 293 -12.39 -17.98 -4.75
N GLN A 294 -12.83 -19.22 -4.54
CA GLN A 294 -11.96 -20.31 -4.09
C GLN A 294 -10.98 -20.76 -5.19
N TRP A 295 -11.42 -20.84 -6.45
CA TRP A 295 -10.53 -21.11 -7.59
C TRP A 295 -9.47 -20.02 -7.77
N TYR A 296 -9.86 -18.75 -7.62
CA TYR A 296 -8.92 -17.62 -7.61
C TYR A 296 -7.90 -17.73 -6.47
N MET A 297 -8.33 -18.07 -5.25
CA MET A 297 -7.40 -18.26 -4.12
C MET A 297 -6.39 -19.39 -4.37
N VAL A 298 -6.82 -20.51 -4.97
CA VAL A 298 -5.91 -21.61 -5.36
C VAL A 298 -4.91 -21.15 -6.43
N GLN A 299 -5.36 -20.43 -7.45
CA GLN A 299 -4.48 -19.85 -8.47
C GLN A 299 -3.48 -18.85 -7.87
N GLY A 300 -3.95 -17.93 -7.03
CA GLY A 300 -3.16 -16.92 -6.35
C GLY A 300 -2.08 -17.53 -5.45
N ALA A 301 -2.40 -18.58 -4.68
CA ALA A 301 -1.43 -19.29 -3.86
C ALA A 301 -0.30 -19.95 -4.70
N LEU A 302 -0.63 -20.53 -5.86
CA LEU A 302 0.35 -21.11 -6.77
C LEU A 302 1.27 -20.03 -7.39
N VAL A 303 0.70 -18.91 -7.82
CA VAL A 303 1.46 -17.75 -8.35
C VAL A 303 2.36 -17.13 -7.27
N LEU A 304 1.85 -16.96 -6.05
CA LEU A 304 2.60 -16.44 -4.90
C LEU A 304 3.85 -17.28 -4.60
N VAL A 305 3.70 -18.61 -4.56
CA VAL A 305 4.82 -19.53 -4.34
C VAL A 305 5.82 -19.46 -5.50
N PHE A 306 5.35 -19.42 -6.74
CA PHE A 306 6.22 -19.29 -7.91
C PHE A 306 7.04 -18.00 -7.88
N ASN A 307 6.37 -16.85 -7.72
CA ASN A 307 7.01 -15.52 -7.68
C ASN A 307 8.02 -15.42 -6.53
N THR A 308 7.67 -15.93 -5.34
CA THR A 308 8.57 -15.96 -4.17
C THR A 308 9.82 -16.80 -4.43
N VAL A 309 9.67 -17.94 -5.10
CA VAL A 309 10.80 -18.80 -5.49
C VAL A 309 11.63 -18.17 -6.62
N GLU A 310 11.03 -17.43 -7.54
CA GLU A 310 11.75 -16.71 -8.60
C GLU A 310 12.58 -15.55 -8.03
N SER A 311 12.00 -14.66 -7.22
CA SER A 311 12.77 -13.60 -6.54
C SER A 311 13.86 -14.16 -5.63
N ALA A 312 13.61 -15.25 -4.91
CA ALA A 312 14.65 -15.92 -4.13
C ALA A 312 15.82 -16.43 -5.01
N ARG A 313 15.55 -16.93 -6.21
CA ARG A 313 16.58 -17.32 -7.19
C ARG A 313 17.30 -16.10 -7.77
N ASN A 314 16.57 -15.01 -8.05
CA ASN A 314 17.10 -13.75 -8.58
C ASN A 314 18.13 -13.13 -7.61
N VAL A 315 17.73 -12.95 -6.35
CA VAL A 315 18.61 -12.49 -5.26
C VAL A 315 19.84 -13.37 -5.12
N ILE A 316 19.68 -14.70 -5.05
CA ILE A 316 20.83 -15.63 -4.91
C ILE A 316 21.79 -15.48 -6.10
N LYS A 317 21.27 -15.37 -7.33
CA LYS A 317 22.05 -15.19 -8.56
C LYS A 317 22.82 -13.86 -8.56
N ALA A 318 22.13 -12.74 -8.30
CA ALA A 318 22.73 -11.41 -8.28
C ALA A 318 23.79 -11.26 -7.19
N ARG A 319 23.51 -11.74 -5.97
CA ARG A 319 24.48 -11.77 -4.87
C ARG A 319 25.69 -12.63 -5.23
N ARG A 320 25.49 -13.85 -5.75
CA ARG A 320 26.60 -14.72 -6.17
C ARG A 320 27.48 -14.10 -7.26
N ALA A 321 26.89 -13.35 -8.20
CA ALA A 321 27.65 -12.64 -9.24
C ALA A 321 28.58 -11.54 -8.69
N ARG A 322 28.27 -10.97 -7.52
CA ARG A 322 29.12 -9.99 -6.80
C ARG A 322 30.07 -10.61 -5.78
N GLY A 323 30.09 -11.94 -5.64
CA GLY A 323 30.86 -12.64 -4.60
C GLY A 323 30.25 -12.59 -3.18
N ASP A 324 29.03 -12.06 -3.01
CA ASP A 324 28.32 -12.02 -1.73
C ASP A 324 28.00 -13.43 -1.19
N ARG A 325 27.93 -13.56 0.15
CA ARG A 325 27.36 -14.73 0.86
C ARG A 325 25.87 -14.90 0.53
N SER A 326 25.57 -15.54 -0.59
CA SER A 326 24.28 -15.43 -1.27
C SER A 326 23.08 -15.98 -0.48
N ARG A 327 23.30 -17.04 0.32
CA ARG A 327 22.25 -17.63 1.19
C ARG A 327 21.85 -16.74 2.37
N GLY A 328 22.73 -15.82 2.82
CA GLY A 328 22.43 -14.96 3.97
C GLY A 328 21.26 -14.00 3.73
N ALA A 329 20.98 -13.67 2.47
CA ALA A 329 19.83 -12.86 2.06
C ALA A 329 18.48 -13.45 2.49
N LEU A 330 18.34 -14.79 2.48
CA LEU A 330 17.08 -15.47 2.81
C LEU A 330 16.65 -15.27 4.27
N LEU A 331 17.59 -14.90 5.16
CA LEU A 331 17.26 -14.50 6.53
C LEU A 331 16.40 -13.21 6.56
N GLY A 332 16.49 -12.38 5.52
CA GLY A 332 15.66 -11.18 5.36
C GLY A 332 14.17 -11.46 5.14
N LEU A 333 13.78 -12.72 4.90
CA LEU A 333 12.37 -13.13 4.86
C LEU A 333 11.83 -13.49 6.26
N LEU A 334 12.70 -13.78 7.24
CA LEU A 334 12.29 -14.18 8.59
C LEU A 334 11.46 -13.11 9.35
N PRO A 335 11.70 -11.80 9.23
CA PRO A 335 10.87 -10.80 9.90
C PRO A 335 9.41 -10.85 9.44
N PHE A 336 9.17 -11.04 8.14
CA PHE A 336 7.83 -11.18 7.58
C PHE A 336 7.13 -12.45 8.10
N PHE A 337 7.76 -13.62 7.96
CA PHE A 337 7.17 -14.88 8.42
C PHE A 337 6.99 -14.93 9.94
N GLY A 338 7.91 -14.35 10.72
CA GLY A 338 7.79 -14.22 12.17
C GLY A 338 6.61 -13.33 12.59
N MET A 339 6.43 -12.18 11.93
CA MET A 339 5.26 -11.32 12.13
C MET A 339 3.97 -12.06 11.78
N TRP A 340 3.96 -12.84 10.69
CA TRP A 340 2.78 -13.57 10.26
C TRP A 340 2.41 -14.77 11.14
N VAL A 341 3.38 -15.42 11.78
CA VAL A 341 3.10 -16.36 12.88
C VAL A 341 2.36 -15.65 14.01
N LEU A 342 2.82 -14.48 14.45
CA LEU A 342 2.13 -13.71 15.50
C LEU A 342 0.72 -13.27 15.08
N ILE A 343 0.54 -12.80 13.84
CA ILE A 343 -0.76 -12.40 13.27
C ILE A 343 -1.75 -13.57 13.29
N VAL A 344 -1.34 -14.73 12.78
CA VAL A 344 -2.20 -15.92 12.71
C VAL A 344 -2.48 -16.47 14.11
N SER A 345 -1.50 -16.51 15.00
CA SER A 345 -1.70 -16.90 16.41
C SER A 345 -2.70 -15.98 17.12
N TYR A 346 -2.59 -14.66 16.95
CA TYR A 346 -3.52 -13.70 17.57
C TYR A 346 -4.96 -13.89 17.08
N LEU A 347 -5.16 -14.08 15.77
CA LEU A 347 -6.49 -14.30 15.19
C LEU A 347 -7.09 -15.67 15.54
N LEU A 348 -6.25 -16.70 15.77
CA LEU A 348 -6.69 -18.01 16.27
C LEU A 348 -7.08 -17.95 17.76
N LEU A 349 -6.34 -17.20 18.58
CA LEU A 349 -6.62 -17.02 20.01
C LEU A 349 -7.81 -16.09 20.26
N HIS A 350 -8.05 -15.10 19.40
CA HIS A 350 -9.14 -14.12 19.52
C HIS A 350 -10.10 -14.18 18.32
N PRO A 351 -10.95 -15.23 18.21
CA PRO A 351 -11.88 -15.39 17.08
C PRO A 351 -12.93 -14.28 16.99
N ALA A 352 -13.18 -13.51 18.07
CA ALA A 352 -14.01 -12.31 18.03
C ALA A 352 -13.38 -11.18 17.19
N ILE A 353 -12.05 -11.03 17.24
CA ILE A 353 -11.33 -10.07 16.38
C ILE A 353 -11.43 -10.51 14.92
N LEU A 354 -11.19 -11.80 14.64
CA LEU A 354 -11.31 -12.36 13.29
C LEU A 354 -12.71 -12.18 12.65
N ARG A 355 -13.78 -12.32 13.44
CA ARG A 355 -15.17 -12.35 12.92
C ARG A 355 -15.91 -11.01 12.97
N SER A 356 -15.46 -10.07 13.79
CA SER A 356 -16.17 -8.81 14.02
C SER A 356 -15.30 -7.55 13.90
N HIS A 357 -13.97 -7.68 14.01
CA HIS A 357 -13.03 -6.55 14.01
C HIS A 357 -11.82 -6.78 13.10
N LEU A 358 -11.97 -7.59 12.05
CA LEU A 358 -10.92 -7.89 11.09
C LEU A 358 -10.56 -6.67 10.25
N VAL A 359 -11.51 -5.80 9.91
CA VAL A 359 -11.25 -4.59 9.12
C VAL A 359 -10.18 -3.66 9.75
N PRO A 360 -10.31 -3.20 11.01
CA PRO A 360 -9.24 -2.43 11.66
C PRO A 360 -7.97 -3.26 11.94
N PHE A 361 -8.09 -4.58 12.13
CA PHE A 361 -6.92 -5.46 12.27
C PHE A 361 -6.12 -5.62 10.96
N VAL A 362 -6.78 -5.64 9.80
CA VAL A 362 -6.17 -5.61 8.45
C VAL A 362 -5.45 -4.29 8.24
N MET A 363 -6.03 -3.16 8.67
CA MET A 363 -5.35 -1.86 8.66
C MET A 363 -4.09 -1.88 9.54
N PHE A 364 -4.15 -2.47 10.74
CA PHE A 364 -2.98 -2.63 11.62
C PHE A 364 -1.88 -3.47 10.95
N ALA A 365 -2.20 -4.67 10.47
CA ALA A 365 -1.25 -5.54 9.79
C ALA A 365 -0.66 -4.90 8.51
N GLY A 366 -1.46 -4.10 7.79
CA GLY A 366 -1.03 -3.28 6.67
C GLY A 366 0.02 -2.24 7.07
N VAL A 367 -0.24 -1.42 8.10
CA VAL A 367 0.71 -0.42 8.60
C VAL A 367 1.99 -1.08 9.17
N VAL A 368 1.87 -2.24 9.80
CA VAL A 368 3.02 -3.06 10.24
C VAL A 368 3.89 -3.48 9.05
N ASN A 369 3.30 -3.91 7.94
CA ASN A 369 4.04 -4.25 6.72
C ASN A 369 4.62 -3.00 6.04
N ALA A 370 3.83 -1.92 5.93
CA ALA A 370 4.27 -0.65 5.35
C ALA A 370 5.46 -0.04 6.08
N TYR A 371 5.49 -0.11 7.41
CA TYR A 371 6.66 0.26 8.21
C TYR A 371 7.87 -0.62 7.89
N SER A 372 7.70 -1.94 7.82
CA SER A 372 8.78 -2.89 7.48
C SER A 372 9.38 -2.62 6.10
N VAL A 373 8.52 -2.31 5.12
CA VAL A 373 8.92 -2.03 3.74
C VAL A 373 9.52 -0.63 3.60
N GLY A 374 8.95 0.39 4.25
CA GLY A 374 9.52 1.74 4.32
C GLY A 374 10.92 1.76 4.92
N GLN A 375 11.16 1.02 6.02
CA GLN A 375 12.50 0.80 6.58
C GLN A 375 13.46 0.19 5.55
N MET A 376 12.99 -0.77 4.74
CA MET A 376 13.79 -1.49 3.74
C MET A 376 14.12 -0.63 2.51
N ILE A 377 13.17 0.20 2.03
CA ILE A 377 13.41 1.21 0.98
C ILE A 377 14.41 2.25 1.49
N THR A 378 14.20 2.75 2.71
CA THR A 378 15.13 3.70 3.36
C THR A 378 16.53 3.09 3.45
N ALA A 379 16.65 1.83 3.89
CA ALA A 379 17.91 1.12 3.95
C ALA A 379 18.55 0.87 2.56
N HIS A 380 17.74 0.72 1.51
CA HIS A 380 18.23 0.72 0.13
C HIS A 380 18.88 2.05 -0.20
N LEU A 381 18.12 3.15 -0.08
CA LEU A 381 18.48 4.49 -0.52
C LEU A 381 19.73 5.05 0.20
N VAL A 382 19.82 4.88 1.53
CA VAL A 382 20.97 5.34 2.33
C VAL A 382 22.03 4.26 2.59
N LYS A 383 21.96 3.11 1.90
CA LYS A 383 22.94 2.02 1.96
C LYS A 383 23.22 1.54 3.40
N LEU A 384 22.15 1.30 4.15
CA LEU A 384 22.18 0.65 5.46
C LEU A 384 22.09 -0.88 5.34
N ASP A 385 22.42 -1.57 6.43
CA ASP A 385 22.15 -2.98 6.61
C ASP A 385 20.63 -3.29 6.63
N PHE A 386 20.28 -4.56 6.39
CA PHE A 386 18.88 -4.97 6.26
C PHE A 386 18.10 -4.83 7.59
N PRO A 387 16.89 -4.24 7.60
CA PRO A 387 16.09 -4.07 8.80
C PRO A 387 15.40 -5.37 9.22
N TYR A 388 16.05 -6.14 10.11
CA TYR A 388 15.48 -7.39 10.67
C TYR A 388 14.44 -7.17 11.78
N TRP A 389 14.22 -5.93 12.24
CA TRP A 389 13.40 -5.65 13.44
C TRP A 389 12.29 -4.63 13.19
N ASN A 390 11.08 -5.01 13.56
CA ASN A 390 9.89 -4.17 13.56
C ASN A 390 9.33 -4.05 14.99
N VAL A 391 9.34 -2.83 15.54
CA VAL A 391 8.89 -2.54 16.91
C VAL A 391 7.40 -2.82 17.13
N LEU A 392 6.57 -2.78 16.07
CA LEU A 392 5.14 -3.04 16.14
C LEU A 392 4.79 -4.52 16.31
N GLY A 393 5.79 -5.42 16.19
CA GLY A 393 5.64 -6.81 16.59
C GLY A 393 5.58 -7.01 18.12
N LEU A 394 6.07 -6.06 18.92
CA LEU A 394 6.07 -6.15 20.39
C LEU A 394 4.67 -6.21 21.02
N PRO A 395 3.73 -5.28 20.75
CA PRO A 395 2.40 -5.36 21.33
C PRO A 395 1.62 -6.58 20.82
N LEU A 396 1.82 -7.00 19.57
CA LEU A 396 1.19 -8.21 19.03
C LEU A 396 1.74 -9.49 19.71
N ALA A 397 3.05 -9.57 19.93
CA ALA A 397 3.67 -10.66 20.69
C ALA A 397 3.22 -10.67 22.16
N PHE A 398 3.02 -9.51 22.77
CA PHE A 398 2.43 -9.40 24.10
C PHE A 398 0.99 -9.95 24.12
N GLY A 399 0.13 -9.55 23.19
CA GLY A 399 -1.25 -10.08 23.11
C GLY A 399 -1.31 -11.60 22.89
N VAL A 400 -0.45 -12.14 22.02
CA VAL A 400 -0.33 -13.60 21.82
C VAL A 400 0.15 -14.30 23.11
N ALA A 401 1.15 -13.76 23.81
CA ALA A 401 1.62 -14.33 25.06
C ALA A 401 0.56 -14.26 26.16
N ASP A 402 -0.17 -13.14 26.26
CA ASP A 402 -1.24 -12.94 27.25
C ASP A 402 -2.34 -14.00 27.11
N ALA A 403 -2.82 -14.23 25.89
CA ALA A 403 -3.87 -15.21 25.59
C ALA A 403 -3.41 -16.67 25.64
N LEU A 404 -2.11 -16.95 25.47
CA LEU A 404 -1.56 -18.29 25.69
C LEU A 404 -1.60 -18.72 27.16
N GLY A 405 -1.52 -17.78 28.11
CA GLY A 405 -1.53 -18.08 29.55
C GLY A 405 -2.76 -18.91 30.00
N PRO A 406 -3.99 -18.42 29.78
CA PRO A 406 -5.21 -19.17 30.09
C PRO A 406 -5.32 -20.49 29.30
N LYS A 407 -4.93 -20.50 28.03
CA LYS A 407 -5.05 -21.70 27.18
C LYS A 407 -4.08 -22.82 27.57
N LEU A 408 -2.88 -22.49 28.03
CA LEU A 408 -1.94 -23.45 28.61
C LEU A 408 -2.46 -23.96 29.97
N GLN A 409 -3.04 -23.08 30.79
CA GLN A 409 -3.60 -23.45 32.09
C GLN A 409 -4.78 -24.42 31.96
N GLU A 410 -5.64 -24.24 30.95
CA GLU A 410 -6.74 -25.12 30.57
C GLU A 410 -6.24 -26.46 29.99
N SER A 411 -5.26 -26.43 29.09
CA SER A 411 -4.83 -27.61 28.31
C SER A 411 -3.82 -28.51 29.02
N PHE A 412 -2.96 -27.93 29.87
CA PHE A 412 -1.79 -28.61 30.46
C PHE A 412 -1.61 -28.36 31.96
N GLY A 413 -2.50 -27.58 32.59
CA GLY A 413 -2.44 -27.31 34.03
C GLY A 413 -1.37 -26.30 34.48
N PHE A 414 -0.65 -25.67 33.55
CA PHE A 414 0.30 -24.59 33.84
C PHE A 414 0.04 -23.37 32.95
N GLY A 415 0.13 -22.17 33.50
CA GLY A 415 -0.07 -20.94 32.74
C GLY A 415 -0.04 -19.69 33.62
N TRP A 416 -0.61 -18.60 33.11
CA TRP A 416 -0.75 -17.32 33.80
C TRP A 416 -2.13 -16.72 33.53
N PRO A 417 -2.68 -15.90 34.45
CA PRO A 417 -3.88 -15.12 34.15
C PRO A 417 -3.58 -14.11 33.03
N SER A 418 -4.55 -13.92 32.15
CA SER A 418 -4.52 -12.86 31.14
C SER A 418 -4.66 -11.49 31.82
N ALA A 419 -3.78 -10.55 31.46
CA ALA A 419 -3.82 -9.16 31.90
C ALA A 419 -4.70 -8.29 30.99
N LEU A 420 -4.97 -8.72 29.76
CA LEU A 420 -5.93 -8.08 28.87
C LEU A 420 -7.38 -8.54 29.12
N GLY A 421 -7.60 -9.72 29.68
CA GLY A 421 -8.94 -10.30 29.84
C GLY A 421 -9.61 -10.64 28.50
N ASP A 422 -10.94 -10.62 28.48
CA ASP A 422 -11.76 -11.05 27.34
C ASP A 422 -12.53 -9.88 26.67
N ASP A 423 -13.15 -10.18 25.53
CA ASP A 423 -14.08 -9.34 24.77
C ASP A 423 -13.65 -7.87 24.61
N VAL A 424 -14.30 -6.96 25.37
CA VAL A 424 -14.20 -5.50 25.20
C VAL A 424 -12.76 -5.01 25.34
N TYR A 425 -11.99 -5.60 26.25
CA TYR A 425 -10.60 -5.21 26.47
C TYR A 425 -9.68 -5.68 25.35
N GLN A 426 -9.95 -6.84 24.74
CA GLN A 426 -9.20 -7.32 23.56
C GLN A 426 -9.49 -6.47 22.31
N VAL A 427 -10.74 -6.00 22.15
CA VAL A 427 -11.09 -5.04 21.11
C VAL A 427 -10.41 -3.69 21.34
N ALA A 428 -10.41 -3.18 22.59
CA ALA A 428 -9.71 -1.96 22.95
C ALA A 428 -8.18 -2.08 22.74
N PHE A 429 -7.58 -3.23 23.06
CA PHE A 429 -6.17 -3.50 22.83
C PHE A 429 -5.83 -3.55 21.33
N MET A 430 -6.68 -4.17 20.50
CA MET A 430 -6.52 -4.15 19.04
C MET A 430 -6.56 -2.71 18.47
N PHE A 431 -7.47 -1.85 18.94
CA PHE A 431 -7.47 -0.44 18.55
C PHE A 431 -6.26 0.34 19.09
N LEU A 432 -5.74 -0.01 20.28
CA LEU A 432 -4.48 0.54 20.80
C LEU A 432 -3.27 0.13 19.92
N MET A 433 -3.22 -1.12 19.46
CA MET A 433 -2.21 -1.61 18.51
C MET A 433 -2.28 -0.85 17.18
N LEU A 434 -3.48 -0.64 16.63
CA LEU A 434 -3.70 0.16 15.42
C LEU A 434 -3.24 1.62 15.61
N GLY A 435 -3.62 2.27 16.72
CA GLY A 435 -3.21 3.63 17.04
C GLY A 435 -1.69 3.77 17.23
N MET A 436 -1.04 2.79 17.88
CA MET A 436 0.41 2.72 18.02
C MET A 436 1.09 2.53 16.65
N ALA A 437 0.56 1.66 15.79
CA ALA A 437 1.09 1.44 14.44
C ALA A 437 1.04 2.72 13.59
N ILE A 438 -0.10 3.41 13.58
CA ILE A 438 -0.27 4.69 12.89
C ILE A 438 0.70 5.74 13.45
N GLY A 439 0.85 5.83 14.77
CA GLY A 439 1.76 6.79 15.42
C GLY A 439 3.24 6.55 15.09
N VAL A 440 3.70 5.30 15.16
CA VAL A 440 5.09 4.92 14.82
C VAL A 440 5.36 5.11 13.32
N TYR A 441 4.45 4.66 12.45
CA TYR A 441 4.61 4.82 11.00
C TYR A 441 4.58 6.29 10.59
N GLY A 442 3.65 7.09 11.13
CA GLY A 442 3.60 8.53 10.90
C GLY A 442 4.86 9.25 11.38
N SER A 443 5.38 8.90 12.56
CA SER A 443 6.67 9.41 13.05
C SER A 443 7.84 9.05 12.12
N PHE A 444 7.86 7.82 11.61
CA PHE A 444 8.87 7.35 10.65
C PHE A 444 8.80 8.11 9.32
N VAL A 445 7.62 8.21 8.71
CA VAL A 445 7.40 8.93 7.45
C VAL A 445 7.83 10.39 7.58
N VAL A 446 7.47 11.06 8.69
CA VAL A 446 7.84 12.46 8.93
C VAL A 446 9.36 12.63 9.13
N ASP A 447 9.99 11.84 10.01
CA ASP A 447 11.44 11.96 10.27
C ASP A 447 12.28 11.72 9.01
N VAL A 448 11.94 10.69 8.21
CA VAL A 448 12.68 10.36 6.99
C VAL A 448 12.42 11.38 5.87
N ILE A 449 11.17 11.77 5.61
CA ILE A 449 10.86 12.78 4.57
C ILE A 449 11.51 14.12 4.90
N VAL A 450 11.39 14.61 6.13
CA VAL A 450 12.01 15.89 6.55
C VAL A 450 13.53 15.81 6.43
N THR A 451 14.14 14.75 6.93
CA THR A 451 15.60 14.56 6.84
C THR A 451 16.11 14.54 5.40
N ILE A 452 15.39 13.90 4.47
CA ILE A 452 15.76 13.89 3.04
C ILE A 452 15.51 15.27 2.40
N CYS A 453 14.39 15.94 2.70
CA CYS A 453 14.09 17.29 2.21
C CYS A 453 15.17 18.30 2.63
N ASP A 454 15.54 18.32 3.91
CA ASP A 454 16.54 19.23 4.47
C ASP A 454 17.94 18.96 3.92
N TYR A 455 18.30 17.69 3.68
CA TYR A 455 19.63 17.32 3.18
C TYR A 455 19.84 17.57 1.67
N LEU A 456 18.76 17.47 0.89
CA LEU A 456 18.76 17.69 -0.56
C LEU A 456 18.32 19.11 -0.96
N ASP A 457 17.90 19.93 0.00
CA ASP A 457 17.31 21.27 -0.20
C ASP A 457 16.07 21.26 -1.11
N ILE A 458 15.14 20.34 -0.86
CA ILE A 458 13.88 20.17 -1.64
C ILE A 458 12.64 20.26 -0.73
N TRP A 459 11.46 20.27 -1.35
CA TRP A 459 10.17 20.19 -0.67
C TRP A 459 9.41 18.96 -1.15
N CYS A 460 8.65 18.31 -0.26
CA CYS A 460 8.02 17.02 -0.57
C CYS A 460 6.82 17.12 -1.52
N LEU A 461 5.96 18.14 -1.38
CA LEU A 461 4.68 18.24 -2.12
C LEU A 461 4.59 19.46 -3.06
N THR A 462 5.68 20.22 -3.18
CA THR A 462 5.78 21.43 -3.99
C THR A 462 7.17 21.52 -4.62
N ILE A 463 7.29 22.10 -5.82
CA ILE A 463 8.58 22.24 -6.48
C ILE A 463 9.29 23.48 -5.93
N LYS A 464 10.32 23.27 -5.09
CA LYS A 464 11.10 24.35 -4.48
C LYS A 464 11.98 25.11 -5.48
N HIS A 465 12.59 24.35 -6.41
CA HIS A 465 13.49 24.87 -7.45
C HIS A 465 12.93 24.47 -8.83
N PRO A 466 12.00 25.26 -9.40
CA PRO A 466 11.45 24.98 -10.73
C PRO A 466 12.52 25.12 -11.81
N TRP A 467 12.63 24.12 -12.68
CA TRP A 467 13.51 24.17 -13.84
C TRP A 467 13.06 25.24 -14.83
N VAL A 468 13.99 26.06 -15.30
CA VAL A 468 13.75 27.11 -16.29
C VAL A 468 14.63 26.90 -17.51
N GLU A 469 13.98 26.62 -18.65
CA GLU A 469 14.64 26.46 -19.94
C GLU A 469 15.47 27.70 -20.31
N GLY A 470 16.62 27.49 -20.95
CA GLY A 470 17.65 28.52 -21.11
C GLY A 470 18.51 28.67 -19.85
N ARG A 471 17.94 29.18 -18.74
CA ARG A 471 18.68 29.52 -17.50
C ARG A 471 19.53 28.36 -16.98
N ASP A 472 18.92 27.20 -16.81
CA ASP A 472 19.60 26.04 -16.21
C ASP A 472 20.32 25.20 -17.28
N GLY A 473 19.91 25.32 -18.54
CA GLY A 473 20.57 24.70 -19.70
C GLY A 473 21.95 25.28 -19.99
N GLU A 474 22.07 26.60 -20.11
CA GLU A 474 23.33 27.28 -20.42
C GLU A 474 24.40 27.08 -19.34
N GLY A 475 23.99 27.02 -18.07
CA GLY A 475 24.88 26.71 -16.95
C GLY A 475 25.59 25.35 -17.11
N SER A 476 24.87 24.33 -17.61
CA SER A 476 25.46 23.01 -17.87
C SER A 476 26.45 23.04 -19.05
N ALA A 477 26.18 23.83 -20.09
CA ALA A 477 27.04 23.98 -21.26
C ALA A 477 28.35 24.70 -20.92
N GLN A 478 28.30 25.80 -20.16
CA GLN A 478 29.50 26.56 -19.77
C GLN A 478 30.47 25.76 -18.89
N VAL A 479 29.97 24.84 -18.05
CA VAL A 479 30.82 23.98 -17.20
C VAL A 479 31.63 22.99 -18.04
N ASN A 480 31.05 22.42 -19.10
CA ASN A 480 31.79 21.55 -20.02
C ASN A 480 32.77 22.35 -20.91
N GLY A 481 32.39 23.56 -21.33
CA GLY A 481 33.27 24.44 -22.12
C GLY A 481 34.57 24.84 -21.41
N LYS A 482 34.59 24.89 -20.07
CA LYS A 482 35.78 25.26 -19.27
C LYS A 482 36.74 24.11 -18.93
N LYS A 483 36.57 22.92 -19.52
CA LYS A 483 37.54 21.80 -19.41
C LYS A 483 38.29 21.51 -20.72
N SER A 484 38.29 22.45 -21.66
CA SER A 484 38.92 22.30 -22.98
C SER A 484 39.71 23.56 -23.42
N GLN A 485 40.59 24.05 -22.55
CA GLN A 485 41.74 24.89 -22.87
C GLN A 485 42.93 24.46 -22.01
#